data_AF-A0A0H5QWK3-F1
#
_entry.id   AF-A0A0H5QWK3-F1
#
_cell.length_a   1.000
_cell.length_b   1.000
_cell.length_c   1.000
_cell.angle_alpha   90.00
_cell.angle_beta   90.00
_cell.angle_gamma   90.00
#
_symmetry.space_group_name_H-M   'P 1'
#
loop_
_entity.id
_entity.type
_entity.pdbx_description
1 polymer ?
#
loop_
_entity_poly.entity_id
_entity_poly.type
_entity_poly.pdbx_seq_one_letter_code
_entity_poly.pdbx_strand_id
1 'polypeptide(L)'
;ALLHASVMGPVLAVGGFFSTANLSGPVALFFVTQSSGSHQVISIISSAFWNSKVQELGRPASLLTRFLRGDSKLSTALLCLVVFSLDIAVGSLYATYFQAAFHVFDVIVSLVFLIIGVVLGFDFLSGAIGFQIECRKVSKGLGENVSPVRSDMDNLLQRLSYCAIGIGISLLIQSLGILALATPTGRTVAGWNVMWGVILDVGYIKVTLIVHMFRPKKSSRQIQQVRATPSDLVPKGAHLAITPHVKGNKGGFSQ
;
A
#
# COMPACT_ATOMS: atom_id res chain seq x y z
N ALA A 1 7.87 6.90 -5.50
CA ALA A 1 6.67 6.11 -5.89
C ALA A 1 5.45 7.00 -6.04
N LEU A 2 4.79 7.47 -4.96
CA LEU A 2 3.56 8.28 -5.02
C LEU A 2 3.63 9.48 -5.97
N LEU A 3 4.64 10.34 -5.79
CA LEU A 3 4.85 11.55 -6.59
C LEU A 3 5.17 11.24 -8.07
N HIS A 4 5.87 10.13 -8.31
CA HIS A 4 6.19 9.67 -9.66
C HIS A 4 4.94 9.12 -10.35
N ALA A 5 4.16 8.28 -9.67
CA ALA A 5 2.92 7.71 -10.19
C ALA A 5 1.85 8.77 -10.44
N SER A 6 1.69 9.74 -9.51
CA SER A 6 0.68 10.81 -9.62
C SER A 6 0.98 11.80 -10.74
N VAL A 7 2.24 11.97 -11.13
CA VAL A 7 2.64 12.86 -12.23
C VAL A 7 2.66 12.11 -13.54
N MET A 8 3.23 10.90 -13.58
CA MET A 8 3.38 10.14 -14.83
C MET A 8 2.05 9.61 -15.39
N GLY A 9 1.12 9.17 -14.54
CA GLY A 9 -0.18 8.63 -14.99
C GLY A 9 -0.98 9.64 -15.83
N PRO A 10 -1.30 10.83 -15.29
CA PRO A 10 -2.01 11.87 -16.03
C PRO A 10 -1.25 12.38 -17.25
N VAL A 11 0.07 12.52 -17.17
CA VAL A 11 0.91 12.95 -18.30
C VAL A 11 0.84 11.95 -19.46
N LEU A 12 0.82 10.65 -19.17
CA LEU A 12 0.69 9.61 -20.19
C LEU A 12 -0.74 9.48 -20.72
N ALA A 13 -1.74 9.60 -19.86
CA ALA A 13 -3.15 9.50 -20.25
C ALA A 13 -3.63 10.69 -21.10
N VAL A 14 -3.19 11.91 -20.77
CA VAL A 14 -3.60 13.16 -21.46
C VAL A 14 -2.63 13.52 -22.57
N GLY A 15 -1.32 13.43 -22.31
CA GLY A 15 -0.29 13.78 -23.28
C GLY A 15 -0.10 12.70 -24.34
N GLY A 16 -0.22 11.42 -23.97
CA GLY A 16 0.14 10.30 -24.83
C GLY A 16 1.65 10.07 -24.90
N PHE A 17 2.03 8.82 -25.22
CA PHE A 17 3.41 8.31 -25.17
C PHE A 17 4.45 9.10 -26.01
N PHE A 18 4.01 9.87 -27.00
CA PHE A 18 4.85 10.52 -28.01
C PHE A 18 4.77 12.05 -28.01
N SER A 19 4.08 12.66 -27.03
CA SER A 19 3.80 14.09 -27.05
C SER A 19 4.87 14.96 -26.37
N THR A 20 5.90 14.34 -25.80
CA THR A 20 7.12 15.04 -25.37
C THR A 20 8.19 14.92 -26.45
N ALA A 21 8.34 15.96 -27.28
CA ALA A 21 9.30 15.98 -28.39
C ALA A 21 10.77 15.74 -27.97
N ASN A 22 11.09 15.84 -26.67
CA ASN A 22 12.44 15.78 -26.14
C ASN A 22 12.80 14.47 -25.40
N LEU A 23 11.86 13.53 -25.21
CA LEU A 23 12.15 12.26 -24.52
C LEU A 23 12.08 11.09 -25.51
N SER A 24 13.18 10.36 -25.65
CA SER A 24 13.21 9.17 -26.50
C SER A 24 12.23 8.11 -25.97
N GLY A 25 11.47 7.47 -26.86
CA GLY A 25 10.50 6.42 -26.51
C GLY A 25 11.00 5.33 -25.54
N PRO A 26 12.26 4.85 -25.61
CA PRO A 26 12.78 3.84 -24.68
C PRO A 26 12.88 4.33 -23.25
N VAL A 27 13.23 5.60 -23.06
CA VAL A 27 13.32 6.22 -21.75
C VAL A 27 11.91 6.35 -21.15
N ALA A 28 10.92 6.70 -21.96
CA ALA A 28 9.52 6.69 -21.52
C ALA A 28 9.06 5.28 -21.12
N LEU A 29 9.34 4.24 -21.93
CA LEU A 29 9.01 2.85 -21.60
C LEU A 29 9.68 2.37 -20.31
N PHE A 30 10.94 2.75 -20.09
CA PHE A 30 11.65 2.45 -18.85
C PHE A 30 10.93 3.00 -17.61
N PHE A 31 10.56 4.29 -17.61
CA PHE A 31 9.90 4.90 -16.45
C PHE A 31 8.48 4.38 -16.21
N VAL A 32 7.74 4.08 -17.29
CA VAL A 32 6.38 3.51 -17.19
C VAL A 32 6.43 2.15 -16.54
N THR A 33 7.30 1.26 -17.04
CA THR A 33 7.42 -0.12 -16.56
C THR A 33 8.02 -0.18 -15.15
N GLN A 34 9.07 0.58 -14.86
CA GLN A 34 9.77 0.59 -13.56
C GLN A 34 8.88 0.98 -12.37
N SER A 35 7.81 1.74 -12.61
CA SER A 35 6.88 2.10 -11.53
C SER A 35 6.04 0.88 -11.08
N SER A 36 5.82 -0.09 -11.96
CA SER A 36 4.87 -1.18 -11.77
C SER A 36 5.34 -2.22 -10.76
N GLY A 37 6.61 -2.66 -10.81
CA GLY A 37 7.15 -3.64 -9.87
C GLY A 37 7.23 -3.10 -8.45
N SER A 38 7.56 -1.81 -8.28
CA SER A 38 7.58 -1.18 -6.95
C SER A 38 6.19 -1.23 -6.27
N HIS A 39 5.12 -0.99 -7.04
CA HIS A 39 3.75 -1.10 -6.54
C HIS A 39 3.41 -2.55 -6.16
N GLN A 40 3.89 -3.52 -6.93
CA GLN A 40 3.67 -4.94 -6.65
C GLN A 40 4.37 -5.38 -5.36
N VAL A 41 5.62 -4.97 -5.17
CA VAL A 41 6.39 -5.24 -3.93
C VAL A 41 5.68 -4.64 -2.71
N ILE A 42 5.21 -3.40 -2.81
CA ILE A 42 4.43 -2.75 -1.74
C ILE A 42 3.15 -3.56 -1.44
N SER A 43 2.44 -4.05 -2.45
CA SER A 43 1.26 -4.91 -2.28
C SER A 43 1.60 -6.24 -1.61
N ILE A 44 2.72 -6.88 -1.94
CA ILE A 44 3.19 -8.12 -1.31
C ILE A 44 3.48 -7.88 0.18
N ILE A 45 4.25 -6.84 0.51
CA ILE A 45 4.59 -6.50 1.91
C ILE A 45 3.31 -6.17 2.70
N SER A 46 2.40 -5.41 2.09
CA SER A 46 1.12 -5.07 2.71
C SER A 46 0.25 -6.31 2.95
N SER A 47 0.23 -7.28 2.02
CA SER A 47 -0.51 -8.54 2.18
C SER A 47 0.10 -9.38 3.31
N ALA A 48 1.43 -9.53 3.35
CA ALA A 48 2.11 -10.26 4.41
C ALA A 48 1.82 -9.66 5.80
N PHE A 49 1.84 -8.33 5.91
CA PHE A 49 1.47 -7.64 7.15
C PHE A 49 0.00 -7.88 7.51
N TRP A 50 -0.92 -7.70 6.56
CA TRP A 50 -2.35 -7.90 6.77
C TRP A 50 -2.66 -9.32 7.24
N ASN A 51 -2.12 -10.33 6.56
CA ASN A 51 -2.31 -11.73 6.89
C ASN A 51 -1.74 -12.10 8.27
N SER A 52 -0.62 -11.49 8.66
CA SER A 52 -0.09 -11.66 10.01
C SER A 52 -1.09 -11.19 11.06
N LYS A 53 -1.77 -10.06 10.82
CA LYS A 53 -2.80 -9.53 11.72
C LYS A 53 -4.11 -10.32 11.72
N VAL A 54 -4.55 -10.80 10.57
CA VAL A 54 -5.75 -11.66 10.50
C VAL A 54 -5.53 -12.97 11.26
N GLN A 55 -4.31 -13.52 11.27
CA GLN A 55 -4.04 -14.75 11.98
C GLN A 55 -3.93 -14.60 13.50
N GLU A 56 -3.53 -13.42 14.00
CA GLU A 56 -3.60 -13.13 15.45
C GLU A 56 -5.04 -13.31 16.00
N LEU A 57 -6.06 -13.32 15.13
CA LEU A 57 -7.46 -13.57 15.46
C LEU A 57 -7.85 -15.06 15.42
N GLY A 58 -6.90 -15.97 15.24
CA GLY A 58 -7.13 -17.42 15.33
C GLY A 58 -7.74 -18.07 14.09
N ARG A 59 -7.75 -17.38 12.93
CA ARG A 59 -8.30 -17.96 11.69
C ARG A 59 -7.30 -18.92 11.04
N PRO A 60 -7.71 -20.14 10.64
CA PRO A 60 -6.82 -21.06 9.94
C PRO A 60 -6.39 -20.47 8.59
N ALA A 61 -5.07 -20.39 8.37
CA ALA A 61 -4.51 -19.87 7.13
C ALA A 61 -4.61 -20.91 6.00
N SER A 62 -5.07 -20.50 4.81
CA SER A 62 -5.01 -21.34 3.61
C SER A 62 -3.55 -21.59 3.22
N LEU A 63 -3.24 -22.67 2.49
CA LEU A 63 -1.87 -22.97 2.05
C LEU A 63 -1.28 -21.84 1.20
N LEU A 64 -2.09 -21.22 0.33
CA LEU A 64 -1.69 -20.06 -0.47
C LEU A 64 -1.34 -18.87 0.43
N THR A 65 -2.18 -18.65 1.45
CA THR A 65 -1.94 -17.61 2.46
C THR A 65 -0.68 -17.90 3.25
N ARG A 66 -0.36 -19.17 3.59
CA ARG A 66 0.90 -19.53 4.29
C ARG A 66 2.14 -19.22 3.45
N PHE A 67 2.08 -19.47 2.15
CA PHE A 67 3.17 -19.15 1.24
C PHE A 67 3.38 -17.63 1.11
N LEU A 68 2.30 -16.88 0.83
CA LEU A 68 2.33 -15.41 0.70
C LEU A 68 2.66 -14.69 2.02
N ARG A 69 2.20 -15.25 3.14
CA ARG A 69 2.43 -14.73 4.49
C ARG A 69 3.90 -14.72 4.85
N GLY A 70 4.72 -15.56 4.22
CA GLY A 70 6.09 -15.75 4.64
C GLY A 70 6.13 -16.22 6.08
N ASP A 71 5.64 -17.44 6.34
CA ASP A 71 5.99 -18.14 7.60
C ASP A 71 7.52 -18.07 7.86
N SER A 72 8.33 -17.88 6.81
CA SER A 72 9.62 -17.21 6.91
C SER A 72 9.58 -15.80 6.30
N LYS A 73 10.00 -14.79 7.08
CA LYS A 73 10.26 -13.42 6.59
C LYS A 73 11.20 -13.41 5.38
N LEU A 74 12.08 -14.42 5.33
CA LEU A 74 13.00 -14.66 4.23
C LEU A 74 12.27 -14.95 2.91
N SER A 75 11.20 -15.75 2.92
CA SER A 75 10.43 -16.06 1.71
C SER A 75 9.78 -14.83 1.11
N THR A 76 9.15 -13.98 1.94
CA THR A 76 8.59 -12.70 1.47
C THR A 76 9.68 -11.78 0.94
N ALA A 77 10.83 -11.70 1.62
CA ALA A 77 11.96 -10.89 1.15
C ALA A 77 12.50 -11.38 -0.20
N LEU A 78 12.67 -12.70 -0.37
CA LEU A 78 13.10 -13.31 -1.63
C LEU A 78 12.07 -13.08 -2.74
N LEU A 79 10.78 -13.24 -2.48
CA LEU A 79 9.73 -12.96 -3.45
C LEU A 79 9.73 -11.49 -3.88
N CYS A 80 9.86 -10.56 -2.94
CA CYS A 80 9.98 -9.13 -3.23
C CYS A 80 11.24 -8.83 -4.06
N LEU A 81 12.39 -9.43 -3.72
CA LEU A 81 13.62 -9.28 -4.49
C LEU A 81 13.45 -9.82 -5.91
N VAL A 82 12.86 -11.00 -6.09
CA VAL A 82 12.62 -11.58 -7.42
C VAL A 82 11.71 -10.69 -8.25
N VAL A 83 10.59 -10.21 -7.69
CA VAL A 83 9.66 -9.32 -8.41
C VAL A 83 10.31 -7.99 -8.75
N PHE A 84 11.09 -7.43 -7.84
CA PHE A 84 11.82 -6.18 -8.05
C PHE A 84 12.93 -6.31 -9.10
N SER A 85 13.72 -7.38 -9.03
CA SER A 85 14.76 -7.67 -10.02
C SER A 85 14.17 -7.95 -11.40
N LEU A 86 13.05 -8.68 -11.47
CA LEU A 86 12.33 -8.91 -12.71
C LEU A 86 11.85 -7.59 -13.33
N ASP A 87 11.29 -6.68 -12.53
CA ASP A 87 10.84 -5.36 -12.97
C ASP A 87 12.00 -4.50 -13.51
N ILE A 88 13.14 -4.47 -12.82
CA ILE A 88 14.34 -3.76 -13.30
C ILE A 88 14.86 -4.37 -14.60
N ALA A 89 14.93 -5.70 -14.69
CA ALA A 89 15.40 -6.40 -15.87
C ALA A 89 14.49 -6.12 -17.07
N VAL A 90 13.17 -6.21 -16.86
CA VAL A 90 12.15 -5.90 -17.87
C VAL A 90 12.29 -4.44 -18.32
N GLY A 91 12.30 -3.48 -17.38
CA GLY A 91 12.48 -2.07 -17.71
C GLY A 91 13.75 -1.80 -18.52
N SER A 92 14.86 -2.45 -18.16
CA SER A 92 16.14 -2.34 -18.86
C SER A 92 16.08 -2.91 -20.28
N LEU A 93 15.40 -4.05 -20.48
CA LEU A 93 15.17 -4.65 -21.81
C LEU A 93 14.25 -3.79 -22.68
N TYR A 94 13.23 -3.16 -22.07
CA TYR A 94 12.38 -2.20 -22.75
C TYR A 94 13.16 -0.96 -23.21
N ALA A 95 14.16 -0.52 -22.44
CA ALA A 95 15.03 0.60 -22.80
C ALA A 95 15.96 0.30 -24.01
N THR A 96 16.20 -0.97 -24.34
CA THR A 96 17.02 -1.37 -25.49
C THR A 96 16.20 -1.79 -26.71
N TYR A 97 14.89 -1.53 -26.71
CA TYR A 97 13.93 -1.99 -27.75
C TYR A 97 13.90 -3.52 -27.93
N PHE A 98 14.31 -4.28 -26.92
CA PHE A 98 14.38 -5.75 -26.98
C PHE A 98 13.02 -6.42 -27.30
N GLN A 99 11.90 -5.73 -27.02
CA GLN A 99 10.55 -6.20 -27.32
C GLN A 99 10.34 -6.55 -28.80
N ALA A 100 11.06 -5.88 -29.72
CA ALA A 100 10.92 -6.10 -31.15
C ALA A 100 11.54 -7.44 -31.58
N ALA A 101 12.48 -7.97 -30.80
CA ALA A 101 13.16 -9.22 -31.09
C ALA A 101 12.53 -10.42 -30.36
N PHE A 102 11.93 -10.22 -29.18
CA PHE A 102 11.46 -11.32 -28.31
C PHE A 102 10.05 -11.10 -27.74
N HIS A 103 9.03 -11.24 -28.59
CA HIS A 103 7.62 -11.13 -28.17
C HIS A 103 7.20 -12.13 -27.08
N VAL A 104 7.82 -13.32 -27.04
CA VAL A 104 7.49 -14.36 -26.06
C VAL A 104 7.83 -13.91 -24.64
N PHE A 105 8.90 -13.13 -24.46
CA PHE A 105 9.32 -12.67 -23.15
C PHE A 105 8.28 -11.76 -22.50
N ASP A 106 7.69 -10.85 -23.27
CA ASP A 106 6.66 -9.93 -22.78
C ASP A 106 5.39 -10.66 -22.32
N VAL A 107 4.98 -11.70 -23.05
CA VAL A 107 3.84 -12.55 -22.67
C VAL A 107 4.11 -13.27 -21.36
N ILE A 108 5.31 -13.84 -21.17
CA ILE A 108 5.68 -14.55 -19.94
C ILE A 108 5.69 -13.58 -18.75
N VAL A 109 6.32 -12.42 -18.90
CA VAL A 109 6.40 -11.40 -17.85
C VAL A 109 5.01 -10.90 -17.47
N SER A 110 4.19 -10.57 -18.45
CA SER A 110 2.80 -10.14 -18.24
C SER A 110 1.98 -11.21 -17.53
N LEU A 111 2.16 -12.49 -17.90
CA LEU A 111 1.49 -13.61 -17.24
C LEU A 111 1.93 -13.77 -15.79
N VAL A 112 3.22 -13.61 -15.48
CA VAL A 112 3.73 -13.66 -14.10
C VAL A 112 3.11 -12.54 -13.27
N PHE A 113 3.14 -11.29 -13.75
CA PHE A 113 2.52 -10.17 -13.04
C PHE A 113 1.00 -10.32 -12.89
N LEU A 114 0.32 -10.87 -13.90
CA LEU A 114 -1.10 -11.20 -13.84
C LEU A 114 -1.39 -12.22 -12.73
N ILE A 115 -0.65 -13.33 -12.69
CA ILE A 115 -0.84 -14.38 -11.68
C ILE A 115 -0.62 -13.81 -10.28
N ILE A 116 0.48 -13.08 -10.06
CA ILE A 116 0.76 -12.46 -8.75
C ILE A 116 -0.35 -11.46 -8.39
N GLY A 117 -0.78 -10.62 -9.34
CA GLY A 117 -1.85 -9.63 -9.14
C GLY A 117 -3.17 -10.25 -8.74
N VAL A 118 -3.61 -11.30 -9.44
CA VAL A 118 -4.83 -12.04 -9.16
C VAL A 118 -4.75 -12.72 -7.79
N VAL A 119 -3.65 -13.42 -7.52
CA VAL A 119 -3.44 -14.15 -6.26
C VAL A 119 -3.45 -13.21 -5.06
N LEU A 120 -2.74 -12.08 -5.13
CA LEU A 120 -2.76 -11.07 -4.08
C LEU A 120 -4.13 -10.40 -3.96
N GLY A 121 -4.80 -10.11 -5.07
CA GLY A 121 -6.12 -9.49 -5.08
C GLY A 121 -7.16 -10.34 -4.36
N PHE A 122 -7.21 -11.64 -4.67
CA PHE A 122 -8.10 -12.59 -3.99
C PHE A 122 -7.73 -12.80 -2.52
N ASP A 123 -6.45 -12.83 -2.18
CA ASP A 123 -5.98 -12.98 -0.80
C ASP A 123 -6.42 -11.78 0.07
N PHE A 124 -6.22 -10.55 -0.39
CA PHE A 124 -6.72 -9.34 0.29
C PHE A 124 -8.25 -9.37 0.46
N LEU A 125 -8.97 -9.72 -0.60
CA LEU A 125 -10.43 -9.74 -0.58
C LEU A 125 -10.99 -10.80 0.39
N SER A 126 -10.45 -12.01 0.35
CA SER A 126 -10.84 -13.13 1.22
C SER A 126 -10.48 -12.85 2.69
N GLY A 127 -9.31 -12.26 2.91
CA GLY A 127 -8.85 -11.82 4.23
C GLY A 127 -9.76 -10.74 4.80
N ALA A 128 -10.06 -9.71 4.02
CA ALA A 128 -10.89 -8.59 4.45
C ALA A 128 -12.35 -8.98 4.71
N ILE A 129 -12.96 -9.79 3.83
CA ILE A 129 -14.34 -10.27 4.00
C ILE A 129 -14.46 -11.10 5.28
N GLY A 130 -13.56 -12.06 5.49
CA GLY A 130 -13.65 -12.88 6.69
C GLY A 130 -13.31 -12.12 7.96
N PHE A 131 -12.43 -11.13 7.90
CA PHE A 131 -12.22 -10.20 9.00
C PHE A 131 -13.50 -9.44 9.36
N GLN A 132 -14.26 -8.91 8.37
CA GLN A 132 -15.56 -8.28 8.64
C GLN A 132 -16.57 -9.22 9.27
N ILE A 133 -16.64 -10.46 8.78
CA ILE A 133 -17.55 -11.47 9.32
C ILE A 133 -17.24 -11.71 10.80
N GLU A 134 -15.96 -11.87 11.14
CA GLU A 134 -15.55 -12.15 12.53
C GLU A 134 -15.79 -10.95 13.44
N CYS A 135 -15.44 -9.74 13.00
CA CYS A 135 -15.77 -8.52 13.74
C CYS A 135 -17.28 -8.38 13.99
N ARG A 136 -18.13 -8.71 13.00
CA ARG A 136 -19.59 -8.68 13.17
C ARG A 136 -20.08 -9.71 14.19
N LYS A 137 -19.49 -10.91 14.25
CA LYS A 137 -19.83 -11.91 15.27
C LYS A 137 -19.46 -11.43 16.68
N VAL A 138 -18.24 -10.91 16.85
CA VAL A 138 -17.75 -10.39 18.14
C VAL A 138 -18.56 -9.16 18.59
N SER A 139 -18.94 -8.29 17.64
CA SER A 139 -19.79 -7.13 17.90
C SER A 139 -21.16 -7.57 18.44
N LYS A 140 -21.82 -8.54 17.78
CA LYS A 140 -23.12 -9.08 18.21
C LYS A 140 -23.07 -9.80 19.57
N GLY A 141 -21.97 -10.48 19.88
CA GLY A 141 -21.86 -11.31 21.09
C GLY A 141 -21.69 -10.56 22.41
N LEU A 142 -21.27 -9.30 22.41
CA LEU A 142 -20.92 -8.57 23.64
C LEU A 142 -22.02 -7.66 24.21
N GLY A 143 -23.21 -7.58 23.60
CA GLY A 143 -24.34 -6.81 24.12
C GLY A 143 -24.13 -5.29 24.18
N GLU A 144 -25.18 -4.56 24.57
CA GLU A 144 -25.33 -3.08 24.49
C GLU A 144 -24.46 -2.27 25.49
N ASN A 145 -23.63 -2.91 26.31
CA ASN A 145 -22.76 -2.21 27.26
C ASN A 145 -21.51 -1.63 26.56
N VAL A 146 -21.72 -0.73 25.59
CA VAL A 146 -20.70 -0.18 24.71
C VAL A 146 -19.90 0.90 25.43
N SER A 147 -18.72 0.52 25.93
CA SER A 147 -17.69 1.49 26.33
C SER A 147 -17.26 2.35 25.12
N PRO A 148 -17.06 3.67 25.29
CA PRO A 148 -16.63 4.57 24.21
C PRO A 148 -15.27 4.19 23.59
N VAL A 149 -14.46 3.38 24.28
CA VAL A 149 -13.20 2.85 23.73
C VAL A 149 -13.46 1.84 22.60
N ARG A 150 -14.58 1.13 22.64
CA ARG A 150 -14.92 0.08 21.68
C ARG A 150 -15.37 0.65 20.34
N SER A 151 -16.18 1.71 20.35
CA SER A 151 -16.63 2.37 19.13
C SER A 151 -15.46 2.94 18.32
N ASP A 152 -14.41 3.42 19.00
CA ASP A 152 -13.18 3.87 18.35
C ASP A 152 -12.43 2.73 17.64
N MET A 153 -12.39 1.55 18.26
CA MET A 153 -11.76 0.36 17.68
C MET A 153 -12.58 -0.18 16.51
N ASP A 154 -13.90 -0.28 16.63
CA ASP A 154 -14.78 -0.76 15.55
C ASP A 154 -14.65 0.11 14.29
N ASN A 155 -14.58 1.44 14.47
CA ASN A 155 -14.32 2.38 13.37
C ASN A 155 -12.95 2.17 12.71
N LEU A 156 -11.91 1.88 13.49
CA LEU A 156 -10.58 1.58 12.96
C LEU A 156 -10.60 0.29 12.13
N LEU A 157 -11.20 -0.77 12.68
CA LEU A 157 -11.30 -2.08 12.02
C LEU A 157 -12.11 -2.00 10.73
N GLN A 158 -13.21 -1.25 10.74
CA GLN A 158 -14.03 -1.00 9.56
C GLN A 158 -13.23 -0.27 8.48
N ARG A 159 -12.49 0.78 8.83
CA ARG A 159 -11.62 1.51 7.90
C ARG A 159 -10.53 0.61 7.31
N LEU A 160 -9.84 -0.15 8.16
CA LEU A 160 -8.79 -1.10 7.73
C LEU A 160 -9.36 -2.10 6.72
N SER A 161 -10.54 -2.64 7.00
CA SER A 161 -11.23 -3.57 6.12
C SER A 161 -11.61 -2.95 4.77
N TYR A 162 -12.17 -1.73 4.76
CA TYR A 162 -12.48 -1.04 3.50
C TYR A 162 -11.21 -0.75 2.68
N CYS A 163 -10.11 -0.35 3.33
CA CYS A 163 -8.83 -0.16 2.65
C CYS A 163 -8.33 -1.48 2.04
N ALA A 164 -8.39 -2.59 2.77
CA ALA A 164 -7.97 -3.90 2.28
C ALA A 164 -8.83 -4.39 1.11
N ILE A 165 -10.16 -4.22 1.18
CA ILE A 165 -11.08 -4.50 0.06
C ILE A 165 -10.73 -3.64 -1.15
N GLY A 166 -10.50 -2.33 -0.94
CA GLY A 166 -10.11 -1.42 -2.00
C GLY A 166 -8.81 -1.85 -2.69
N ILE A 167 -7.78 -2.24 -1.93
CA ILE A 167 -6.52 -2.77 -2.47
C ILE A 167 -6.77 -4.04 -3.28
N GLY A 168 -7.58 -4.97 -2.77
CA GLY A 168 -7.94 -6.20 -3.48
C GLY A 168 -8.64 -5.93 -4.81
N ILE A 169 -9.65 -5.05 -4.82
CA ILE A 169 -10.37 -4.64 -6.04
C ILE A 169 -9.41 -3.95 -7.02
N SER A 170 -8.56 -3.05 -6.55
CA SER A 170 -7.55 -2.39 -7.37
C SER A 170 -6.62 -3.40 -8.05
N LEU A 171 -6.13 -4.42 -7.33
CA LEU A 171 -5.29 -5.48 -7.94
C LEU A 171 -6.03 -6.29 -9.00
N LEU A 172 -7.32 -6.57 -8.80
CA LEU A 172 -8.15 -7.26 -9.80
C LEU A 172 -8.39 -6.38 -11.04
N ILE A 173 -8.65 -5.08 -10.87
CA ILE A 173 -8.78 -4.13 -11.98
C ILE A 173 -7.47 -4.05 -12.78
N GLN A 174 -6.33 -3.97 -12.10
CA GLN A 174 -5.02 -4.00 -12.77
C GLN A 174 -4.83 -5.30 -13.57
N SER A 175 -5.22 -6.44 -12.99
CA SER A 175 -5.15 -7.75 -13.65
C SER A 175 -6.05 -7.80 -14.90
N LEU A 176 -7.25 -7.22 -14.84
CA LEU A 176 -8.12 -7.06 -16.01
C LEU A 176 -7.51 -6.15 -17.07
N GLY A 177 -6.81 -5.07 -16.67
CA GLY A 177 -6.06 -4.21 -17.60
C GLY A 177 -4.95 -4.96 -18.34
N ILE A 178 -4.19 -5.81 -17.64
CA ILE A 178 -3.17 -6.68 -18.25
C ILE A 178 -3.82 -7.67 -19.23
N LEU A 179 -4.98 -8.25 -18.87
CA LEU A 179 -5.69 -9.16 -19.76
C LEU A 179 -6.24 -8.43 -21.00
N ALA A 180 -6.71 -7.20 -20.84
CA ALA A 180 -7.19 -6.36 -21.95
C ALA A 180 -6.06 -5.99 -22.93
N LEU A 181 -4.82 -5.82 -22.45
CA LEU A 181 -3.64 -5.63 -23.31
C LEU A 181 -3.37 -6.83 -24.24
N ALA A 182 -3.81 -8.03 -23.88
CA ALA A 182 -3.69 -9.20 -24.75
C ALA A 182 -4.65 -9.15 -25.96
N THR A 183 -5.66 -8.27 -25.94
CA THR A 183 -6.64 -8.13 -27.02
C THR A 183 -6.09 -7.29 -28.19
N PRO A 184 -6.61 -7.47 -29.42
CA PRO A 184 -6.19 -6.65 -30.58
C PRO A 184 -6.37 -5.15 -30.34
N THR A 185 -7.45 -4.76 -29.65
CA THR A 185 -7.75 -3.36 -29.31
C THR A 185 -6.70 -2.77 -28.37
N GLY A 186 -6.23 -3.56 -27.41
CA GLY A 186 -5.20 -3.18 -26.44
C GLY A 186 -3.81 -2.98 -27.06
N ARG A 187 -3.54 -3.60 -28.22
CA ARG A 187 -2.27 -3.47 -28.95
C ARG A 187 -2.17 -2.22 -29.82
N THR A 188 -3.24 -1.44 -29.95
CA THR A 188 -3.18 -0.14 -30.62
C THR A 188 -2.42 0.87 -29.76
N VAL A 189 -1.81 1.90 -30.36
CA VAL A 189 -1.09 2.95 -29.60
C VAL A 189 -2.01 3.64 -28.58
N ALA A 190 -3.26 3.90 -28.97
CA ALA A 190 -4.27 4.46 -28.08
C ALA A 190 -4.63 3.48 -26.95
N GLY A 191 -4.89 2.22 -27.28
CA GLY A 191 -5.20 1.17 -26.30
C GLY A 191 -4.07 1.00 -25.28
N TRP A 192 -2.82 0.95 -25.73
CA TRP A 192 -1.64 0.87 -24.89
C TRP A 192 -1.58 2.02 -23.88
N ASN A 193 -1.76 3.27 -24.34
CA ASN A 193 -1.72 4.45 -23.46
C ASN A 193 -2.82 4.44 -22.42
N VAL A 194 -4.06 4.10 -22.83
CA VAL A 194 -5.20 4.02 -21.91
C VAL A 194 -4.96 2.94 -20.86
N MET A 195 -4.51 1.75 -21.27
CA MET A 195 -4.26 0.64 -20.33
C MET A 195 -3.16 0.97 -19.34
N TRP A 196 -2.04 1.54 -19.79
CA TRP A 196 -0.97 1.96 -18.87
C TRP A 196 -1.39 3.10 -17.96
N GLY A 197 -2.18 4.06 -18.44
CA GLY A 197 -2.79 5.09 -17.60
C GLY A 197 -3.62 4.47 -16.47
N VAL A 198 -4.51 3.54 -16.81
CA VAL A 198 -5.32 2.80 -15.83
C VAL A 198 -4.45 2.04 -14.83
N ILE A 199 -3.41 1.33 -15.29
CA ILE A 199 -2.50 0.58 -14.42
C ILE A 199 -1.77 1.51 -13.43
N LEU A 200 -1.33 2.68 -13.89
CA LEU A 200 -0.65 3.68 -13.07
C LEU A 200 -1.60 4.33 -12.04
N ASP A 201 -2.81 4.70 -12.46
CA ASP A 201 -3.84 5.28 -11.59
C ASP A 201 -4.25 4.28 -10.50
N VAL A 202 -4.44 3.01 -10.88
CA VAL A 202 -4.69 1.93 -9.94
C VAL A 202 -3.51 1.76 -8.98
N GLY A 203 -2.26 1.87 -9.47
CA GLY A 203 -1.06 1.94 -8.66
C GLY A 203 -1.12 3.03 -7.59
N TYR A 204 -1.49 4.25 -7.99
CA TYR A 204 -1.65 5.39 -7.10
C TYR A 204 -2.74 5.17 -6.05
N ILE A 205 -3.91 4.65 -6.46
CA ILE A 205 -5.01 4.30 -5.55
C ILE A 205 -4.53 3.29 -4.50
N LYS A 206 -3.83 2.23 -4.90
CA LYS A 206 -3.28 1.23 -3.96
C LYS A 206 -2.38 1.87 -2.93
N VAL A 207 -1.39 2.68 -3.35
CA VAL A 207 -0.46 3.29 -2.40
C VAL A 207 -1.18 4.27 -1.46
N THR A 208 -2.16 5.02 -1.98
CA THR A 208 -3.01 5.91 -1.17
C THR A 208 -3.80 5.13 -0.12
N LEU A 209 -4.44 4.02 -0.50
CA LEU A 209 -5.18 3.15 0.41
C LEU A 209 -4.26 2.54 1.47
N ILE A 210 -3.05 2.14 1.11
CA ILE A 210 -2.03 1.62 2.05
C ILE A 210 -1.61 2.70 3.04
N VAL A 211 -1.34 3.92 2.58
CA VAL A 211 -1.04 5.06 3.47
C VAL A 211 -2.23 5.32 4.40
N HIS A 212 -3.46 5.28 3.88
CA HIS A 212 -4.66 5.41 4.71
C HIS A 212 -4.84 4.23 5.69
N MET A 213 -4.39 3.03 5.36
CA MET A 213 -4.42 1.87 6.26
C MET A 213 -3.48 2.07 7.44
N PHE A 214 -2.28 2.62 7.21
CA PHE A 214 -1.25 2.80 8.23
C PHE A 214 -1.25 4.16 8.93
N ARG A 215 -2.08 5.11 8.49
CA ARG A 215 -2.12 6.46 9.08
C ARG A 215 -2.61 6.39 10.53
N PRO A 216 -1.78 6.74 11.53
CA PRO A 216 -2.20 6.71 12.93
C PRO A 216 -3.35 7.68 13.16
N LYS A 217 -4.39 7.24 13.86
CA LYS A 217 -5.46 8.12 14.33
C LYS A 217 -4.88 9.01 15.41
N LYS A 218 -4.99 10.34 15.25
CA LYS A 218 -4.68 11.26 16.36
C LYS A 218 -5.64 10.93 17.49
N SER A 219 -5.12 10.41 18.60
CA SER A 219 -5.94 9.97 19.73
C SER A 219 -6.80 11.14 20.21
N SER A 220 -8.12 10.95 20.28
CA SER A 220 -9.05 11.96 20.82
C SER A 220 -8.68 12.37 22.24
N ARG A 221 -7.97 11.50 22.99
CA ARG A 221 -7.40 11.84 24.31
C ARG A 221 -6.35 12.94 24.24
N GLN A 222 -5.55 13.00 23.20
CA GLN A 222 -4.55 14.06 23.04
C GLN A 222 -5.24 15.41 22.78
N ILE A 223 -6.37 15.40 22.07
CA ILE A 223 -7.20 16.61 21.86
C ILE A 223 -7.90 17.02 23.15
N GLN A 224 -8.42 16.06 23.94
CA GLN A 224 -9.02 16.35 25.25
C GLN A 224 -7.99 16.85 26.27
N GLN A 225 -6.77 16.31 26.27
CA GLN A 225 -5.72 16.71 27.20
C GLN A 225 -5.16 18.10 26.87
N VAL A 226 -5.02 18.43 25.58
CA VAL A 226 -4.67 19.80 25.13
C VAL A 226 -5.79 20.78 25.47
N ARG A 227 -7.05 20.37 25.35
CA ARG A 227 -8.21 21.22 25.70
C ARG A 227 -8.42 21.36 27.21
N ALA A 228 -7.94 20.40 28.00
CA ALA A 228 -7.98 20.45 29.45
C ALA A 228 -6.79 21.20 30.07
N THR A 229 -5.82 21.68 29.26
CA THR A 229 -4.85 22.68 29.72
C THR A 229 -5.59 24.01 29.84
N PRO A 230 -5.98 24.45 31.05
CA PRO A 230 -6.73 25.68 31.23
C PRO A 230 -5.73 26.82 31.08
N SER A 231 -5.90 27.63 30.04
CA SER A 231 -5.24 28.94 29.91
C SER A 231 -5.67 29.93 31.01
N ASP A 232 -6.53 29.51 31.94
CA ASP A 232 -7.17 30.36 32.96
C ASP A 232 -6.45 30.37 34.32
N LEU A 233 -5.23 29.83 34.40
CA LEU A 233 -4.35 30.06 35.55
C LEU A 233 -3.07 30.80 35.10
N VAL A 234 -3.25 31.95 34.46
CA VAL A 234 -2.31 33.06 34.66
C VAL A 234 -2.81 33.84 35.88
N PRO A 235 -2.30 33.56 37.10
CA PRO A 235 -2.46 34.50 38.19
C PRO A 235 -1.75 35.79 37.76
N LYS A 236 -2.54 36.82 37.44
CA LYS A 236 -2.09 38.21 37.42
C LYS A 236 -1.62 38.54 38.85
N GLY A 237 -0.34 38.34 39.12
CA GLY A 237 0.28 38.73 40.38
C GLY A 237 1.01 37.60 41.09
N ALA A 238 2.19 37.26 40.60
CA ALA A 238 3.25 36.72 41.44
C ALA A 238 4.59 37.24 40.90
N HIS A 239 4.97 38.41 41.41
CA HIS A 239 6.37 38.80 41.50
C HIS A 239 7.16 37.62 42.08
N LEU A 240 7.98 36.96 41.28
CA LEU A 240 8.94 35.99 41.80
C LEU A 240 10.29 36.67 41.96
N ALA A 241 10.64 36.90 43.22
CA ALA A 241 11.99 37.14 43.66
C ALA A 241 12.89 35.99 43.23
N ILE A 242 14.03 36.36 42.64
CA ILE A 242 15.13 35.49 42.26
C ILE A 242 15.71 34.87 43.53
N THR A 243 15.71 33.55 43.63
CA THR A 243 16.68 32.83 44.47
C THR A 243 17.29 31.70 43.66
N PRO A 244 18.62 31.70 43.43
CA PRO A 244 19.31 30.57 42.87
C PRO A 244 19.66 29.61 44.01
N HIS A 245 19.29 28.34 43.92
CA HIS A 245 19.95 27.32 44.71
C HIS A 245 20.42 26.17 43.84
N VAL A 246 21.71 26.24 43.55
CA VAL A 246 22.59 25.17 43.07
C VAL A 246 22.54 24.00 44.07
N LYS A 247 22.34 22.78 43.58
CA LYS A 247 23.09 21.62 44.08
C LYS A 247 23.00 20.47 43.08
N GLY A 248 24.13 20.22 42.43
CA GLY A 248 24.31 19.03 41.62
C GLY A 248 24.30 17.78 42.49
N ASN A 249 23.99 16.64 41.86
CA ASN A 249 24.57 15.40 42.33
C ASN A 249 24.94 14.50 41.16
N LYS A 250 26.16 13.99 41.28
CA LYS A 250 26.87 13.13 40.36
C LYS A 250 26.39 11.69 40.52
N GLY A 251 26.49 10.94 39.43
CA GLY A 251 27.07 9.59 39.47
C GLY A 251 26.06 8.45 39.53
N GLY A 252 26.32 7.44 38.70
CA GLY A 252 25.65 6.14 38.82
C GLY A 252 25.64 5.32 37.54
N PHE A 253 26.81 5.09 36.93
CA PHE A 253 27.02 3.95 36.03
C PHE A 253 26.98 2.66 36.86
N SER A 254 26.26 1.64 36.42
CA SER A 254 26.62 0.23 36.64
C SER A 254 25.88 -0.70 35.67
N GLN A 255 26.73 -1.41 34.92
CA GLN A 255 26.64 -2.73 34.25
C GLN A 255 25.51 -3.00 33.26
#